data_AF-A0A455SMQ9-F1
#
_entry.id   AF-A0A455SMQ9-F1
#
_cell.length_a   1.000
_cell.length_b   1.000
_cell.length_c   1.000
_cell.angle_alpha   90.00
_cell.angle_beta   90.00
_cell.angle_gamma   90.00
#
_symmetry.space_group_name_H-M   'P 1'
#
loop_
_entity.id
_entity.type
_entity.pdbx_description
1 polymer ?
#
loop_
_entity_poly.entity_id
_entity_poly.type
_entity_poly.pdbx_seq_one_letter_code
_entity_poly.pdbx_strand_id
1 'polypeptide(L)'
;MLLMQREDLRCWSLPGGMVEPGEVASEAARREVFEETGINVHLTQLVGVYATPHFDRGHKMLFAGYPSGGTLQPCPIEALDAGYFLPQRLPETLLWWHRYMIEDMLKGVTGTFQILNVRWPPEYPSRAEAFAALREDAGLYVTFQKHFCTGNEDDREIMW
;
A
#
# COMPACT_ATOMS: atom_id res chain seq x y z
N MET A 1 -9.85 0.35 -10.68
CA MET A 1 -8.70 -0.04 -9.83
C MET A 1 -8.99 0.42 -8.41
N LEU A 2 -8.90 -0.48 -7.44
CA LEU A 2 -9.08 -0.15 -6.04
C LEU A 2 -7.78 0.45 -5.49
N LEU A 3 -7.87 1.62 -4.87
CA LEU A 3 -6.76 2.30 -4.21
C LEU A 3 -7.19 2.74 -2.81
N MET A 4 -6.21 2.90 -1.93
CA MET A 4 -6.39 3.50 -0.62
C MET A 4 -5.53 4.76 -0.50
N GLN A 5 -6.00 5.74 0.24
CA GLN A 5 -5.21 6.88 0.64
C GLN A 5 -4.58 6.60 2.00
N ARG A 6 -3.27 6.50 2.05
CA ARG A 6 -2.55 6.16 3.27
C ARG A 6 -2.63 7.28 4.30
N GLU A 7 -2.85 6.94 5.56
CA GLU A 7 -2.86 7.90 6.68
C GLU A 7 -1.51 8.60 6.86
N ASP A 8 -0.44 7.80 6.79
CA ASP A 8 0.92 8.24 7.06
C ASP A 8 1.50 9.17 5.99
N LEU A 9 1.13 9.01 4.73
CA LEU A 9 1.75 9.74 3.60
C LEU A 9 0.76 10.60 2.84
N ARG A 10 -0.54 10.51 3.12
CA ARG A 10 -1.64 11.21 2.42
C ARG A 10 -1.64 10.99 0.90
N CYS A 11 -0.93 9.97 0.44
CA CYS A 11 -0.81 9.58 -0.97
C CYS A 11 -1.69 8.37 -1.25
N TRP A 12 -2.11 8.22 -2.50
CA TRP A 12 -2.83 7.03 -2.93
C TRP A 12 -1.85 5.89 -3.20
N SER A 13 -2.21 4.69 -2.79
CA SER A 13 -1.45 3.48 -3.04
C SER A 13 -2.36 2.32 -3.39
N LEU A 14 -1.74 1.27 -3.94
CA LEU A 14 -2.40 -0.03 -4.01
C LEU A 14 -2.50 -0.55 -2.57
N PRO A 15 -3.59 -1.22 -2.20
CA PRO A 15 -3.66 -1.92 -0.93
C PRO A 15 -2.60 -3.01 -0.86
N GLY A 16 -2.06 -3.23 0.33
CA GLY A 16 -1.09 -4.29 0.59
C GLY A 16 -0.15 -4.01 1.75
N GLY A 17 0.19 -5.09 2.44
CA GLY A 17 1.13 -5.11 3.56
C GLY A 17 2.07 -6.29 3.50
N MET A 18 2.51 -6.73 4.69
CA MET A 18 3.51 -7.79 4.82
C MET A 18 2.84 -9.16 4.83
N VAL A 19 3.51 -10.15 4.25
CA VAL A 19 3.11 -11.55 4.38
C VAL A 19 3.45 -12.05 5.78
N GLU A 20 2.47 -12.61 6.48
CA GLU A 20 2.68 -13.14 7.83
C GLU A 20 3.37 -14.52 7.83
N PRO A 21 4.03 -14.92 8.93
CA PRO A 21 4.62 -16.26 9.04
C PRO A 21 3.60 -17.38 8.81
N GLY A 22 3.85 -18.22 7.81
CA GLY A 22 2.96 -19.33 7.44
C GLY A 22 1.83 -18.95 6.48
N GLU A 23 1.71 -17.68 6.12
CA GLU A 23 0.73 -17.17 5.17
C GLU A 23 1.26 -17.26 3.72
N VAL A 24 0.39 -17.64 2.78
CA VAL A 24 0.71 -17.56 1.35
C VAL A 24 0.47 -16.13 0.87
N ALA A 25 1.33 -15.60 0.00
CA ALA A 25 1.25 -14.21 -0.45
C ALA A 25 -0.11 -13.80 -1.05
N SER A 26 -0.85 -14.73 -1.66
CA SER A 26 -2.21 -14.48 -2.15
C SER A 26 -3.24 -14.30 -1.04
N GLU A 27 -3.07 -15.00 0.08
CA GLU A 27 -3.93 -14.81 1.26
C GLU A 27 -3.62 -13.49 1.95
N ALA A 28 -2.33 -13.15 2.08
CA ALA A 28 -1.92 -11.83 2.55
C ALA A 28 -2.55 -10.71 1.70
N ALA A 29 -2.47 -10.82 0.37
CA ALA A 29 -3.08 -9.84 -0.52
C ALA A 29 -4.61 -9.72 -0.35
N ARG A 30 -5.33 -10.81 -0.05
CA ARG A 30 -6.78 -10.76 0.24
C ARG A 30 -7.08 -10.13 1.59
N ARG A 31 -6.33 -10.54 2.62
CA ARG A 31 -6.43 -10.03 3.99
C ARG A 31 -6.21 -8.53 4.02
N GLU A 32 -5.09 -8.06 3.48
CA GLU A 32 -4.70 -6.65 3.46
C GLU A 32 -5.74 -5.80 2.70
N VAL A 33 -6.22 -6.25 1.54
CA VAL A 33 -7.29 -5.53 0.82
C VAL A 33 -8.55 -5.40 1.68
N PHE A 34 -8.93 -6.46 2.39
CA PHE A 34 -10.11 -6.43 3.25
C PHE A 34 -9.90 -5.53 4.48
N GLU A 35 -8.75 -5.64 5.16
CA GLU A 35 -8.39 -4.84 6.33
C GLU A 35 -8.34 -3.36 5.99
N GLU A 36 -7.68 -2.99 4.88
CA GLU A 36 -7.46 -1.59 4.53
C GLU A 36 -8.69 -0.92 3.89
N THR A 37 -9.57 -1.69 3.22
CA THR A 37 -10.66 -1.11 2.39
C THR A 37 -12.05 -1.65 2.64
N GLY A 38 -12.21 -2.73 3.41
CA GLY A 38 -13.49 -3.43 3.63
C GLY A 38 -13.99 -4.27 2.44
N ILE A 39 -13.21 -4.37 1.37
CA ILE A 39 -13.58 -5.09 0.14
C ILE A 39 -13.01 -6.50 0.13
N ASN A 40 -13.86 -7.48 -0.19
CA ASN A 40 -13.42 -8.83 -0.50
C ASN A 40 -13.05 -8.92 -1.98
N VAL A 41 -11.97 -9.62 -2.31
CA VAL A 41 -11.50 -9.78 -3.69
C VAL A 41 -11.29 -11.23 -4.07
N HIS A 42 -11.63 -11.54 -5.32
CA HIS A 42 -11.22 -12.76 -5.98
C HIS A 42 -9.99 -12.46 -6.86
N LEU A 43 -8.84 -12.99 -6.46
CA LEU A 43 -7.58 -12.85 -7.20
C LEU A 43 -7.57 -13.80 -8.40
N THR A 44 -7.23 -13.30 -9.58
CA THR A 44 -7.21 -14.06 -10.83
C THR A 44 -5.81 -14.45 -11.25
N GLN A 45 -4.80 -13.62 -10.97
CA GLN A 45 -3.43 -13.85 -11.42
C GLN A 45 -2.39 -13.05 -10.62
N LEU A 46 -1.17 -13.56 -10.59
CA LEU A 46 0.02 -12.79 -10.23
C LEU A 46 0.46 -11.95 -11.44
N VAL A 47 0.45 -10.63 -11.30
CA VAL A 47 0.97 -9.70 -12.31
C VAL A 47 2.49 -9.79 -12.34
N GLY A 48 3.13 -9.67 -11.18
CA GLY A 48 4.58 -9.79 -11.09
C GLY A 48 5.15 -9.64 -9.69
N VAL A 49 6.44 -9.94 -9.60
CA VAL A 49 7.31 -9.76 -8.42
C VAL A 49 8.30 -8.64 -8.71
N TYR A 50 8.25 -7.60 -7.88
CA TYR A 50 8.99 -6.36 -8.08
C TYR A 50 9.95 -6.13 -6.92
N ALA A 51 11.23 -5.88 -7.22
CA ALA A 51 12.22 -5.41 -6.25
C ALA A 51 12.45 -3.90 -6.42
N THR A 52 12.47 -3.17 -5.31
CA THR A 52 12.72 -1.72 -5.28
C THR A 52 13.92 -1.41 -4.39
N PRO A 53 15.16 -1.74 -4.82
CA PRO A 53 16.34 -1.79 -3.96
C PRO A 53 16.74 -0.46 -3.34
N HIS A 54 16.29 0.66 -3.91
CA HIS A 54 16.53 2.00 -3.39
C HIS A 54 15.54 2.41 -2.28
N PHE A 55 14.52 1.60 -2.00
CA PHE A 55 13.46 1.91 -1.03
C PHE A 55 13.37 0.89 0.11
N ASP A 56 13.43 -0.40 -0.22
CA ASP A 56 13.45 -1.48 0.75
C ASP A 56 14.15 -2.73 0.18
N ARG A 57 14.39 -3.71 1.05
CA ARG A 57 15.04 -4.98 0.70
C ARG A 57 14.04 -6.07 0.32
N GLY A 58 12.75 -5.77 0.30
CA GLY A 58 11.67 -6.72 0.09
C GLY A 58 11.29 -6.88 -1.39
N HIS A 59 10.51 -7.92 -1.66
CA HIS A 59 9.83 -8.10 -2.93
C HIS A 59 8.36 -7.74 -2.78
N LYS A 60 7.83 -6.99 -3.74
CA LYS A 60 6.40 -6.67 -3.84
C LYS A 60 5.76 -7.62 -4.83
N MET A 61 4.68 -8.28 -4.44
CA MET A 61 3.95 -9.18 -5.32
C MET A 61 2.61 -8.53 -5.66
N LEU A 62 2.41 -8.14 -6.92
CA LEU A 62 1.16 -7.54 -7.35
C LEU A 62 0.24 -8.64 -7.89
N PHE A 63 -0.97 -8.72 -7.35
CA PHE A 63 -2.04 -9.58 -7.84
C PHE A 63 -3.12 -8.74 -8.54
N ALA A 64 -3.68 -9.28 -9.62
CA ALA A 64 -4.90 -8.74 -10.23
C ALA A 64 -6.10 -9.58 -9.78
N GLY A 65 -7.27 -8.94 -9.76
CA GLY A 65 -8.50 -9.58 -9.35
C GLY A 65 -9.71 -8.65 -9.52
N TYR A 66 -10.85 -9.11 -9.05
CA TYR A 66 -12.09 -8.34 -9.03
C TYR A 66 -12.75 -8.36 -7.65
N PRO A 67 -13.49 -7.32 -7.27
CA PRO A 67 -14.28 -7.33 -6.04
C PRO A 67 -15.29 -8.47 -6.06
N SER A 68 -15.34 -9.27 -5.00
CA SER A 68 -16.27 -10.38 -4.82
C SER A 68 -17.30 -10.12 -3.71
N GLY A 69 -17.20 -9.00 -2.99
CA GLY A 69 -18.15 -8.60 -1.95
C GLY A 69 -17.56 -7.53 -1.02
N GLY A 70 -18.26 -7.23 0.08
CA GLY A 70 -17.87 -6.20 1.04
C GLY A 70 -18.46 -4.82 0.74
N THR A 71 -18.19 -3.87 1.62
CA THR A 71 -18.57 -2.46 1.47
C THR A 71 -17.30 -1.63 1.62
N LEU A 72 -17.13 -0.63 0.76
CA LEU A 72 -15.96 0.22 0.77
C LEU A 72 -15.96 1.04 2.06
N GLN A 73 -15.09 0.67 2.98
CA GLN A 73 -14.96 1.25 4.30
C GLN A 73 -13.47 1.20 4.70
N PRO A 74 -12.72 2.29 4.48
CA PRO A 74 -11.31 2.33 4.84
C PRO A 74 -11.10 2.18 6.35
N CYS A 75 -10.05 1.45 6.75
CA CYS A 75 -9.65 1.36 8.15
C CYS A 75 -9.10 2.71 8.62
N PRO A 76 -9.71 3.42 9.59
CA PRO A 76 -9.34 4.78 9.95
C PRO A 76 -7.90 4.95 10.49
N ILE A 77 -7.27 3.85 10.92
CA ILE A 77 -5.92 3.85 11.48
C ILE A 77 -4.87 3.85 10.36
N GLU A 78 -5.15 3.20 9.23
CA GLU A 78 -4.17 2.95 8.17
C GLU A 78 -4.52 3.68 6.85
N ALA A 79 -5.81 3.88 6.63
CA ALA A 79 -6.39 4.45 5.42
C ALA A 79 -7.33 5.61 5.78
N LEU A 80 -7.12 6.75 5.13
CA LEU A 80 -8.00 7.92 5.26
C LEU A 80 -9.20 7.83 4.35
N ASP A 81 -9.00 7.19 3.21
CA ASP A 81 -9.98 7.04 2.16
C ASP A 81 -9.67 5.78 1.37
N ALA A 82 -10.68 5.25 0.69
CA ALA A 82 -10.53 4.17 -0.28
C ALA A 82 -11.48 4.41 -1.45
N GLY A 83 -11.04 4.08 -2.66
CA GLY A 83 -11.76 4.49 -3.86
C GLY A 83 -11.50 3.61 -5.08
N TYR A 84 -12.48 3.58 -5.97
CA TYR A 84 -12.34 2.97 -7.29
C TYR A 84 -11.99 4.03 -8.33
N PHE A 85 -10.85 3.85 -8.99
CA PHE A 85 -10.33 4.75 -10.01
C PHE A 85 -10.32 4.09 -11.38
N LEU A 86 -10.63 4.87 -12.41
CA LEU A 86 -10.43 4.44 -13.80
C LEU A 86 -8.93 4.50 -14.13
N PRO A 87 -8.40 3.56 -14.94
CA PRO A 87 -6.99 3.59 -15.35
C PRO A 87 -6.54 4.92 -15.97
N GLN A 88 -7.45 5.63 -16.64
CA GLN A 88 -7.18 6.92 -17.28
C GLN A 88 -7.28 8.11 -16.32
N ARG A 89 -7.75 7.89 -15.08
CA ARG A 89 -8.01 8.93 -14.07
C ARG A 89 -7.45 8.49 -12.72
N LEU A 90 -6.18 8.11 -12.71
CA LEU A 90 -5.46 7.82 -11.47
C LEU A 90 -5.13 9.13 -10.74
N PRO A 91 -5.19 9.15 -9.40
CA PRO A 91 -4.87 10.33 -8.63
C PRO A 91 -3.42 10.79 -8.89
N GLU A 92 -3.20 12.09 -8.89
CA GLU A 92 -1.85 12.67 -9.10
C GLU A 92 -0.91 12.24 -7.98
N THR A 93 -1.42 12.21 -6.74
CA THR A 93 -0.74 11.76 -5.53
C THR A 93 -0.61 10.24 -5.41
N LEU A 94 -0.84 9.47 -6.47
CA LEU A 94 -0.51 8.04 -6.50
C LEU A 94 1.00 7.86 -6.35
N LEU A 95 1.42 7.00 -5.41
CA LEU A 95 2.82 6.60 -5.26
C LEU A 95 3.41 6.21 -6.62
N TRP A 96 4.39 6.98 -7.08
CA TRP A 96 4.74 6.99 -8.50
C TRP A 96 5.30 5.65 -8.98
N TRP A 97 5.96 4.85 -8.13
CA TRP A 97 6.42 3.53 -8.53
C TRP A 97 5.29 2.51 -8.69
N HIS A 98 4.13 2.72 -8.05
CA HIS A 98 2.94 1.91 -8.30
C HIS A 98 2.46 2.06 -9.75
N ARG A 99 2.72 3.20 -10.39
CA ARG A 99 2.37 3.41 -11.80
C ARG A 99 3.01 2.37 -12.71
N TYR A 100 4.28 2.00 -12.49
CA TYR A 100 4.92 0.94 -13.29
C TYR A 100 4.22 -0.42 -13.15
N MET A 101 3.89 -0.81 -11.92
CA MET A 101 3.22 -2.10 -11.67
C MET A 101 1.78 -2.09 -12.24
N ILE A 102 1.09 -0.97 -12.14
CA ILE A 102 -0.25 -0.77 -12.72
C ILE A 102 -0.18 -0.81 -14.25
N GLU A 103 0.81 -0.16 -14.85
CA GLU A 103 1.00 -0.19 -16.30
C GLU A 103 1.24 -1.61 -16.82
N ASP A 104 2.05 -2.40 -16.12
CA ASP A 104 2.26 -3.81 -16.46
C ASP A 104 0.92 -4.57 -16.45
N MET A 105 0.11 -4.38 -15.41
CA MET A 105 -1.23 -4.97 -15.31
C MET A 105 -2.13 -4.51 -16.46
N LEU A 106 -2.13 -3.23 -16.81
CA LEU A 106 -2.94 -2.68 -17.90
C LEU A 106 -2.48 -3.15 -19.29
N LYS A 107 -1.19 -3.46 -19.45
CA LYS A 107 -0.61 -4.08 -20.66
C LYS A 107 -0.88 -5.60 -20.73
N GLY A 108 -1.50 -6.19 -19.70
CA GLY A 108 -1.80 -7.62 -19.63
C GLY A 108 -0.58 -8.49 -19.28
N VAL A 109 0.45 -7.91 -18.67
CA VAL A 109 1.62 -8.66 -18.20
C VAL A 109 1.22 -9.56 -17.03
N THR A 110 1.74 -10.79 -17.02
CA THR A 110 1.51 -11.79 -15.97
C THR A 110 2.79 -12.52 -15.61
N GLY A 111 3.01 -12.80 -14.32
CA GLY A 111 4.15 -13.58 -13.82
C GLY A 111 5.52 -12.97 -14.08
N THR A 112 5.63 -11.64 -14.22
CA THR A 112 6.93 -10.98 -14.47
C THR A 112 7.80 -10.89 -13.21
N PHE A 113 9.12 -10.79 -13.38
CA PHE A 113 10.10 -10.59 -12.32
C PHE A 113 10.97 -9.38 -12.68
N GLN A 114 10.84 -8.28 -11.95
CA GLN A 114 11.48 -7.02 -12.32
C GLN A 114 12.17 -6.34 -11.15
N ILE A 115 13.30 -5.70 -11.44
CA ILE A 115 13.89 -4.69 -10.56
C ILE A 115 13.40 -3.34 -11.06
N LEU A 116 12.56 -2.69 -10.27
CA LEU A 116 12.17 -1.31 -10.50
C LEU A 116 13.31 -0.43 -10.03
N ASN A 117 14.18 -0.01 -10.96
CA ASN A 117 15.28 0.92 -10.72
C ASN A 117 14.77 2.37 -10.57
N VAL A 118 13.69 2.53 -9.84
CA VAL A 118 13.11 3.81 -9.48
C VAL A 118 14.01 4.39 -8.41
N ARG A 119 14.47 5.61 -8.63
CA ARG A 119 15.32 6.31 -7.67
C ARG A 119 14.49 7.25 -6.83
N TRP A 120 15.09 7.59 -5.70
CA TRP A 120 14.67 8.71 -4.90
C TRP A 120 14.64 9.99 -5.75
N PRO A 121 13.54 10.77 -5.76
CA PRO A 121 13.49 12.02 -6.50
C PRO A 121 14.56 12.97 -5.94
N PRO A 122 15.48 13.50 -6.77
CA PRO A 122 16.62 14.30 -6.30
C PRO A 122 16.21 15.60 -5.60
N GLU A 123 14.99 16.08 -5.83
CA GLU A 123 14.39 17.23 -5.14
C GLU A 123 14.18 17.01 -3.63
N TYR A 124 14.20 15.75 -3.17
CA TYR A 124 14.12 15.42 -1.76
C TYR A 124 15.44 14.79 -1.30
N PRO A 125 16.04 15.18 -0.17
CA PRO A 125 17.34 14.63 0.24
C PRO A 125 17.30 13.22 0.86
N SER A 126 16.14 12.75 1.36
CA SER A 126 16.01 11.44 2.02
C SER A 126 14.58 10.91 2.08
N ARG A 127 14.41 9.60 2.33
CA ARG A 127 13.09 8.93 2.49
C ARG A 127 12.13 9.71 3.38
N ALA A 128 12.64 10.17 4.51
CA ALA A 128 11.89 10.94 5.48
C ALA A 128 11.45 12.30 4.93
N GLU A 129 12.27 12.96 4.11
CA GLU A 129 11.99 14.30 3.59
C GLU A 129 11.00 14.33 2.43
N ALA A 130 10.97 13.37 1.49
CA ALA A 130 9.84 13.38 0.52
C ALA A 130 8.56 12.96 1.21
N PHE A 131 8.62 12.07 2.19
CA PHE A 131 7.45 11.73 2.98
C PHE A 131 6.99 12.93 3.81
N ALA A 132 7.91 13.72 4.37
CA ALA A 132 7.60 14.98 5.04
C ALA A 132 7.03 16.02 4.06
N ALA A 133 7.61 16.18 2.88
CA ALA A 133 7.10 17.09 1.86
C ALA A 133 5.71 16.68 1.35
N LEU A 134 5.49 15.39 1.09
CA LEU A 134 4.15 14.87 0.74
C LEU A 134 3.14 15.10 1.87
N ARG A 135 3.58 15.07 3.14
CA ARG A 135 2.75 15.42 4.31
C ARG A 135 2.49 16.92 4.41
N GLU A 136 3.49 17.76 4.16
CA GLU A 136 3.38 19.23 4.16
C GLU A 136 2.45 19.70 3.03
N ASP A 137 2.64 19.19 1.81
CA ASP A 137 1.75 19.42 0.67
C ASP A 137 0.32 18.93 0.96
N ALA A 138 0.18 17.89 1.79
CA ALA A 138 -1.11 17.40 2.27
C ALA A 138 -1.63 18.10 3.54
N GLY A 139 -0.92 19.11 4.07
CA GLY A 139 -1.37 19.94 5.19
C GLY A 139 -1.25 19.32 6.59
N LEU A 140 -0.34 18.36 6.82
CA LEU A 140 -0.16 17.71 8.13
C LEU A 140 1.01 18.30 8.93
N TYR A 141 0.71 18.89 10.10
CA TYR A 141 1.69 19.23 11.14
C TYR A 141 1.35 18.51 12.46
N VAL A 142 1.65 17.20 12.61
CA VAL A 142 1.52 16.54 13.92
C VAL A 142 2.58 15.44 14.13
N THR A 143 3.16 15.46 15.33
CA THR A 143 4.13 14.55 15.94
C THR A 143 3.63 13.10 15.99
N PHE A 144 4.46 12.15 15.52
CA PHE A 144 4.19 10.71 15.61
C PHE A 144 4.02 10.24 17.07
N GLN A 145 2.87 9.67 17.41
CA GLN A 145 2.77 8.66 18.47
C GLN A 145 2.39 7.32 17.82
N LYS A 146 3.34 6.37 17.80
CA LYS A 146 3.06 4.97 17.48
C LYS A 146 2.04 4.44 18.49
N HIS A 147 0.79 4.28 18.08
CA HIS A 147 -0.16 3.44 18.80
C HIS A 147 0.04 2.00 18.32
N PHE A 148 0.60 1.16 19.17
CA PHE A 148 0.53 -0.29 19.00
C PHE A 148 -0.85 -0.73 19.50
N CYS A 149 -1.73 -1.18 18.61
CA CYS A 149 -2.94 -1.89 19.03
C CYS A 149 -2.57 -3.35 19.32
N THR A 150 -2.14 -3.63 20.56
CA THR A 150 -2.25 -4.99 21.09
C THR A 150 -3.72 -5.23 21.41
N GLY A 151 -4.39 -6.04 20.59
CA GLY A 151 -5.66 -6.64 20.98
C GLY A 151 -5.40 -7.62 22.12
N ASN A 152 -5.51 -7.15 23.35
CA ASN A 152 -6.00 -7.90 24.51
C ASN A 152 -6.17 -6.94 25.69
N GLU A 153 -7.38 -6.93 26.25
CA GLU A 153 -7.62 -6.47 27.61
C GLU A 153 -6.95 -7.46 28.56
N ASP A 154 -5.68 -7.20 28.88
CA ASP A 154 -4.96 -7.57 30.11
C ASP A 154 -3.47 -7.62 29.77
N ASP A 155 -2.75 -6.54 30.08
CA ASP A 155 -1.42 -6.65 30.68
C ASP A 155 -1.03 -5.27 31.23
N ARG A 156 -1.17 -5.17 32.56
CA ARG A 156 -0.54 -4.12 33.36
C ARG A 156 0.91 -4.53 33.59
N GLU A 157 1.78 -3.50 33.61
CA GLU A 157 3.20 -3.55 34.02
C GLU A 157 4.11 -4.28 32.99
N ILE A 158 5.22 -3.71 32.54
CA ILE A 158 6.42 -3.44 33.34
C ILE A 158 7.25 -2.34 32.64
N MET A 159 7.92 -1.55 33.49
CA MET A 159 8.78 -0.42 33.14
C MET A 159 10.17 -0.79 32.59
N TRP A 160 10.70 0.18 31.83
CA TRP A 160 12.06 0.47 31.36
C TRP A 160 12.37 0.09 29.91
#